data_AF-A0A833STM4-F1
#
_entry.id   AF-A0A833STM4-F1
#
_cell.length_a   1.000
_cell.length_b   1.000
_cell.length_c   1.000
_cell.angle_alpha   90.00
_cell.angle_beta   90.00
_cell.angle_gamma   90.00
#
_symmetry.space_group_name_H-M   'P 1'
#
loop_
_entity.id
_entity.type
_entity.pdbx_description
1 polymer ?
#
loop_
_entity_poly.entity_id
_entity_poly.type
_entity_poly.pdbx_seq_one_letter_code
_entity_poly.pdbx_strand_id
1 'polypeptide(L)' 'MELDWTGKAKFNNAPNHPFVTAEDTDAGRVRSFENLAFIRVFNSGHMVPMDQPAVSYEMINKFFQNEDF' A
#
# COMPACT_ATOMS: atom_id res chain seq x y z
N MET A 1 14.35 1.40 0.67
CA MET A 1 14.01 1.52 2.09
C MET A 1 15.22 1.13 2.90
N GLU A 2 15.51 1.87 3.97
CA GLU A 2 16.70 1.65 4.81
C GLU A 2 16.45 0.69 5.99
N LEU A 3 15.18 0.37 6.28
CA LEU A 3 14.78 -0.59 7.31
C LEU A 3 15.61 -1.87 7.21
N ASP A 4 16.25 -2.24 8.32
CA ASP A 4 17.10 -3.42 8.40
C ASP A 4 16.27 -4.64 8.83
N TRP A 5 16.07 -5.57 7.89
CA TRP A 5 15.31 -6.80 8.10
C TRP A 5 15.66 -7.82 7.02
N THR A 6 15.29 -9.09 7.23
CA THR A 6 15.63 -10.22 6.35
C THR A 6 15.14 -10.05 4.91
N GLY A 7 14.00 -9.37 4.70
CA GLY A 7 13.43 -9.11 3.38
C GLY A 7 13.95 -7.85 2.66
N LYS A 8 14.86 -7.07 3.25
CA LYS A 8 15.30 -5.75 2.75
C LYS A 8 15.67 -5.74 1.25
N ALA A 9 16.53 -6.65 0.82
CA ALA A 9 17.01 -6.68 -0.55
C ALA A 9 15.88 -6.97 -1.55
N LYS A 10 15.02 -7.95 -1.23
CA LYS A 10 13.89 -8.33 -2.09
C LYS A 10 12.82 -7.24 -2.12
N PHE A 11 12.48 -6.65 -0.98
CA PHE A 11 11.55 -5.52 -0.92
C PHE A 11 12.07 -4.30 -1.69
N ASN A 12 13.36 -3.99 -1.60
CA ASN A 12 13.93 -2.85 -2.33
C ASN A 12 13.94 -3.06 -3.85
N ASN A 13 14.07 -4.30 -4.31
CA ASN A 13 14.03 -4.69 -5.72
C ASN A 13 12.61 -4.95 -6.25
N ALA A 14 11.61 -5.08 -5.37
CA ALA A 14 10.23 -5.30 -5.79
C ALA A 14 9.70 -4.10 -6.58
N PRO A 15 9.00 -4.32 -7.70
CA PRO A 15 8.42 -3.24 -8.48
C PRO A 15 7.29 -2.54 -7.72
N ASN A 16 7.00 -1.30 -8.12
CA ASN A 16 5.79 -0.61 -7.67
C ASN A 16 4.63 -1.00 -8.59
N HIS A 17 3.50 -1.37 -8.01
CA HIS A 17 2.25 -1.65 -8.71
C HIS A 17 1.21 -0.56 -8.44
N PRO A 18 0.27 -0.31 -9.36
CA PRO A 18 -0.91 0.51 -9.06
C PRO A 18 -1.69 -0.09 -7.89
N PHE A 19 -2.01 0.75 -6.90
CA PHE A 19 -3.01 0.42 -5.90
C PHE A 19 -4.37 0.89 -6.42
N VAL A 20 -5.32 -0.04 -6.51
CA VAL A 20 -6.64 0.21 -7.10
C VAL A 20 -7.72 -0.19 -6.10
N THR A 21 -8.83 0.52 -6.12
CA THR A 21 -10.05 0.16 -5.39
C THR A 21 -11.18 -0.07 -6.38
N ALA A 22 -12.34 -0.50 -5.89
CA ALA A 22 -13.55 -0.60 -6.72
C ALA A 22 -14.00 0.76 -7.30
N GLU A 23 -13.58 1.87 -6.68
CA GLU A 23 -14.06 3.22 -6.96
C GLU A 23 -13.00 4.10 -7.64
N ASP A 24 -11.71 3.80 -7.45
CA ASP A 24 -10.58 4.54 -8.00
C ASP A 24 -9.47 3.59 -8.50
N THR A 25 -9.21 3.66 -9.80
CA THR A 25 -8.21 2.81 -10.48
C THR A 25 -6.81 3.41 -10.48
N ASP A 26 -6.62 4.62 -9.95
CA ASP A 26 -5.31 5.26 -9.74
C ASP A 26 -5.17 5.77 -8.29
N ALA A 27 -5.69 5.01 -7.32
CA ALA A 27 -5.70 5.38 -5.91
C ALA A 27 -4.30 5.51 -5.27
N GLY A 28 -3.28 4.92 -5.89
CA GLY A 28 -1.91 5.03 -5.41
C GLY A 28 -0.93 4.07 -6.03
N ARG A 29 0.21 3.89 -5.37
CA ARG A 29 1.22 2.88 -5.72
C ARG A 29 1.56 2.05 -4.49
N VAL A 30 1.71 0.75 -4.67
CA VAL A 30 2.14 -0.17 -3.63
C VAL A 30 3.40 -0.91 -4.03
N ARG A 31 4.27 -1.14 -3.06
CA ARG A 31 5.37 -2.09 -3.14
C ARG A 31 5.28 -3.01 -1.95
N SER A 32 5.22 -4.31 -2.20
CA SER A 32 5.07 -5.35 -1.18
C SER A 32 6.12 -6.44 -1.35
N PHE A 33 6.53 -7.04 -0.23
CA PHE A 33 7.29 -8.27 -0.19
C PHE A 33 7.05 -8.97 1.14
N GLU A 34 6.58 -10.22 1.10
CA GLU A 34 6.20 -11.01 2.28
C GLU A 34 5.28 -10.20 3.22
N ASN A 35 5.68 -10.01 4.47
CA ASN A 35 4.92 -9.36 5.53
C ASN A 35 5.07 -7.83 5.59
N LEU A 36 5.62 -7.20 4.56
CA LEU A 36 5.77 -5.74 4.48
C LEU A 36 5.19 -5.20 3.17
N ALA A 37 4.26 -4.25 3.30
CA ALA A 37 3.73 -3.44 2.20
C ALA A 37 3.93 -1.95 2.50
N PHE A 38 4.35 -1.19 1.49
CA PHE A 38 4.41 0.28 1.53
C PHE A 38 3.48 0.83 0.45
N ILE A 39 2.49 1.62 0.88
CA ILE A 39 1.48 2.19 0.00
C ILE A 39 1.62 3.71 0.02
N ARG A 40 1.76 4.31 -1.17
CA ARG A 40 1.62 5.73 -1.39
C ARG A 40 0.21 5.98 -1.92
N VAL A 41 -0.64 6.58 -1.10
CA VAL A 41 -1.98 7.02 -1.49
C VAL A 41 -1.89 8.38 -2.18
N PHE A 42 -2.59 8.53 -3.31
CA PHE A 42 -2.65 9.79 -4.04
C PHE A 42 -3.77 10.68 -3.50
N ASN A 43 -3.68 11.99 -3.74
CA ASN A 43 -4.69 12.97 -3.32
C ASN A 43 -5.05 12.91 -1.83
N SER A 44 -4.09 12.56 -0.97
CA SER A 44 -4.24 12.51 0.49
C SER A 44 -3.09 13.22 1.21
N GLY A 45 -3.40 13.89 2.31
CA GLY A 45 -2.45 14.45 3.26
C GLY A 45 -2.15 13.50 4.41
N HIS A 46 -1.94 14.06 5.61
CA HIS A 46 -1.61 13.28 6.81
C HIS A 46 -2.75 12.36 7.26
N MET A 47 -3.99 12.82 7.13
CA MET A 47 -5.18 12.07 7.54
C MET A 47 -5.76 11.33 6.33
N VAL A 48 -5.08 10.27 5.88
CA VAL A 48 -5.49 9.49 4.70
C VAL A 48 -6.97 9.06 4.77
N PRO A 49 -7.52 8.57 5.90
CA PRO A 49 -8.95 8.21 5.96
C PRO A 49 -9.92 9.40 5.82
N MET A 50 -9.46 10.62 6.11
CA MET A 50 -10.26 11.84 5.94
C MET A 50 -10.30 12.27 4.47
N ASP A 51 -9.16 12.22 3.78
CA ASP A 51 -9.04 12.66 2.39
C ASP A 51 -9.47 11.58 1.38
N GLN A 52 -9.20 10.31 1.69
CA GLN A 52 -9.40 9.14 0.83
C GLN A 52 -10.03 7.97 1.62
N PRO A 53 -11.31 8.10 2.05
CA PRO A 53 -11.96 7.12 2.92
C PRO A 53 -12.03 5.72 2.29
N ALA A 54 -12.41 5.62 1.02
CA ALA A 54 -12.53 4.34 0.30
C ALA A 54 -11.18 3.63 0.16
N VAL A 55 -10.12 4.38 -0.19
CA VAL A 55 -8.75 3.85 -0.32
C VAL A 55 -8.23 3.36 1.03
N SER A 56 -8.50 4.11 2.10
CA SER A 56 -8.10 3.71 3.45
C SER A 56 -8.84 2.46 3.93
N TYR A 57 -10.13 2.32 3.59
CA TYR A 57 -10.93 1.16 3.91
C TYR A 57 -10.39 -0.09 3.22
N GLU A 58 -10.12 0.00 1.92
CA GLU A 58 -9.55 -1.11 1.13
C GLU A 58 -8.19 -1.54 1.70
N MET A 59 -7.29 -0.57 1.96
CA MET A 59 -5.98 -0.84 2.56
C MET A 59 -6.09 -1.60 3.89
N ILE A 60 -6.96 -1.14 4.79
CA ILE A 60 -7.13 -1.72 6.12
C ILE A 60 -7.78 -3.10 6.03
N ASN A 61 -8.78 -3.27 5.16
CA ASN A 61 -9.45 -4.55 4.99
C ASN A 61 -8.49 -5.61 4.43
N LYS A 62 -7.71 -5.27 3.39
CA LYS A 62 -6.66 -6.15 2.84
C LYS A 62 -5.66 -6.59 3.89
N PHE A 63 -5.22 -5.66 4.73
CA PHE A 63 -4.31 -5.96 5.84
C PHE A 63 -4.93 -6.98 6.82
N PHE A 64 -6.16 -6.75 7.28
CA PHE A 64 -6.81 -7.65 8.25
C PHE A 64 -7.13 -9.03 7.68
N GLN A 65 -7.44 -9.12 6.38
CA GLN A 65 -7.73 -10.38 5.71
C GLN A 65 -6.47 -11.10 5.22
N ASN A 66 -5.29 -10.49 5.38
CA ASN A 66 -4.03 -10.99 4.82
C ASN A 66 -4.14 -11.25 3.31
N GLU A 67 -4.78 -10.31 2.61
CA GLU A 67 -4.85 -10.29 1.14
C GLU A 67 -3.61 -9.63 0.55
N ASP A 68 -3.31 -9.98 -0.70
CA ASP A 68 -2.26 -9.33 -1.45
C ASP A 68 -2.63 -7.89 -1.83
N PHE A 69 -1.59 -7.05 -1.90
CA PHE A 69 -1.63 -5.66 -2.32
C PHE A 69 -1.08 -5.46 -3.72
#